data_AF-A0A7K1KWF8-F1
#
_entry.id   AF-A0A7K1KWF8-F1
#
_cell.length_a   1.000
_cell.length_b   1.000
_cell.length_c   1.000
_cell.angle_alpha   90.00
_cell.angle_beta   90.00
_cell.angle_gamma   90.00
#
_symmetry.space_group_name_H-M   'P 1'
#
loop_
_entity.id
_entity.type
_entity.pdbx_description
1 polymer ?
#
loop_
_entity_poly.entity_id
_entity_poly.type
_entity_poly.pdbx_seq_one_letter_code
_entity_poly.pdbx_strand_id
1 'polypeptide(L)' 'MEECPRCGWPQTQVYEVLSRHLTSEGVVSYTRCACGEVQVRVQSFGPGAVVGARPEDSSEPS' A
#
# COMPACT_ATOMS: atom_id res chain seq x y z
N MET A 1 -19.65 6.90 -0.94
CA MET A 1 -18.72 6.76 0.18
C MET A 1 -18.46 5.27 0.27
N GLU A 2 -17.26 4.84 -0.10
CA GLU A 2 -16.95 3.40 -0.17
C GLU A 2 -16.41 3.01 1.20
N GLU A 3 -17.19 2.25 1.95
CA GLU A 3 -16.88 1.79 3.30
C GLU A 3 -16.86 0.26 3.30
N CYS A 4 -16.09 -0.36 4.19
CA CYS A 4 -16.03 -1.81 4.28
C CYS A 4 -17.41 -2.34 4.72
N PRO A 5 -18.04 -3.26 3.97
CA PRO A 5 -19.37 -3.78 4.31
C PRO A 5 -19.39 -4.60 5.61
N ARG A 6 -18.22 -4.96 6.15
CA ARG A 6 -18.09 -5.73 7.39
C ARG A 6 -18.03 -4.87 8.65
N CYS A 7 -17.45 -3.68 8.60
CA CYS A 7 -17.22 -2.84 9.78
C CYS A 7 -17.48 -1.35 9.60
N GLY A 8 -17.84 -0.90 8.40
CA GLY A 8 -18.05 0.51 8.10
C GLY A 8 -16.78 1.35 8.00
N TRP A 9 -15.59 0.74 8.04
CA TRP A 9 -14.34 1.50 7.93
C TRP A 9 -14.21 2.14 6.55
N PRO A 10 -13.87 3.44 6.45
CA PRO A 10 -13.76 4.11 5.17
C PRO A 10 -12.64 3.50 4.33
N GLN A 11 -12.95 3.07 3.10
CA GLN A 11 -11.97 2.50 2.18
C GLN A 11 -10.93 3.55 1.73
N THR A 12 -11.17 4.83 1.94
CA THR A 12 -10.14 5.86 1.73
C THR A 12 -9.03 5.81 2.78
N GLN A 13 -9.28 5.23 3.97
CA GLN A 13 -8.33 5.20 5.07
C GLN A 13 -7.71 3.82 5.22
N VAL A 14 -6.39 3.74 5.00
CA VAL A 14 -5.63 2.51 5.20
C VAL A 14 -5.43 2.27 6.68
N TYR A 15 -5.91 1.14 7.20
CA TYR A 15 -5.70 0.76 8.58
C TYR A 15 -4.30 0.15 8.78
N GLU A 16 -3.95 -0.88 8.00
CA GLU A 16 -2.62 -1.49 8.04
C GLU A 16 -2.16 -1.85 6.61
N VAL A 17 -0.90 -1.61 6.27
CA VAL A 17 -0.29 -2.08 5.02
C VAL A 17 0.45 -3.37 5.32
N LEU A 18 0.00 -4.48 4.73
CA LEU A 18 0.62 -5.80 4.91
C LEU A 18 1.86 -5.95 4.05
N SER A 19 1.74 -5.59 2.76
CA SER A 19 2.84 -5.70 1.82
C SER A 19 2.69 -4.69 0.69
N ARG A 20 3.83 -4.34 0.10
CA ARG A 20 3.89 -3.47 -1.07
C ARG A 20 4.86 -4.08 -2.07
N HIS A 21 4.38 -4.25 -3.28
CA HIS A 21 5.11 -4.85 -4.38
C HIS A 21 5.17 -3.86 -5.53
N LEU A 22 6.40 -3.55 -5.96
CA LEU A 22 6.63 -2.80 -7.18
C LEU A 22 6.41 -3.74 -8.37
N THR A 23 5.63 -3.30 -9.34
CA THR A 23 5.40 -4.01 -10.61
C THR A 23 5.83 -3.10 -11.77
N SER A 24 5.90 -3.64 -12.99
CA SER A 24 6.27 -2.84 -14.17
C SER A 24 5.27 -1.73 -14.49
N GLU A 25 4.02 -1.87 -14.05
CA GLU A 25 2.91 -0.94 -14.34
C GLU A 25 2.61 0.01 -13.17
N GLY A 26 3.14 -0.27 -11.97
CA GLY A 26 2.82 0.51 -10.79
C GLY A 26 3.26 -0.11 -9.48
N VAL A 27 2.54 0.21 -8.43
CA VAL A 27 2.73 -0.32 -7.08
C VAL A 27 1.46 -1.00 -6.62
N VAL A 28 1.56 -2.28 -6.30
CA VAL A 28 0.47 -3.05 -5.69
C VAL A 28 0.69 -3.06 -4.18
N SER A 29 -0.25 -2.51 -3.43
CA SER A 29 -0.26 -2.54 -1.96
C SER A 29 -1.39 -3.42 -1.47
N TYR A 30 -1.07 -4.40 -0.63
CA TYR A 30 -2.03 -5.20 0.10
C TYR A 30 -2.24 -4.53 1.46
N THR A 31 -3.49 -4.18 1.74
CA THR A 31 -3.89 -3.48 2.96
C THR A 31 -4.89 -4.31 3.71
N ARG A 32 -4.87 -4.24 5.04
CA ARG A 32 -5.83 -4.90 5.91
C ARG A 32 -6.73 -3.86 6.53
N CYS A 33 -8.03 -4.10 6.47
CA CYS A 33 -9.04 -3.32 7.16
C CYS A 33 -9.03 -3.63 8.67
N ALA A 34 -9.57 -2.75 9.50
CA ALA A 34 -9.70 -2.96 10.94
C ALA A 34 -10.46 -4.24 11.30
N CYS A 35 -11.39 -4.69 10.46
CA CYS A 35 -12.11 -5.96 10.63
C CYS A 35 -11.30 -7.21 10.24
N GLY A 36 -10.15 -7.03 9.60
CA GLY A 36 -9.29 -8.09 9.12
C GLY A 36 -9.42 -8.43 7.63
N GLU A 37 -10.32 -7.77 6.89
CA GLU A 37 -10.49 -7.97 5.44
C GLU A 37 -9.31 -7.40 4.65
N VAL A 38 -8.80 -8.18 3.69
CA VAL A 38 -7.66 -7.79 2.85
C VAL A 38 -8.16 -7.08 1.59
N GLN A 39 -7.64 -5.87 1.36
CA GLN A 39 -7.92 -5.04 0.21
C GLN A 39 -6.64 -4.87 -0.63
N VAL A 40 -6.77 -5.02 -1.95
CA VAL A 40 -5.69 -4.80 -2.90
C VAL A 40 -5.83 -3.43 -3.53
N ARG A 41 -4.77 -2.62 -3.47
CA ARG A 41 -4.73 -1.29 -4.07
C ARG A 41 -3.63 -1.24 -5.11
N VAL A 42 -3.98 -0.84 -6.33
CA VAL A 42 -3.02 -0.65 -7.42
C VAL A 42 -2.88 0.84 -7.67
N GLN A 43 -1.66 1.35 -7.53
CA GLN A 43 -1.30 2.69 -7.95
C GLN A 43 -0.51 2.57 -9.23
N SER A 44 -1.10 2.91 -10.37
CA SER A 44 -0.38 2.97 -11.63
C SER A 44 0.67 4.09 -11.59
N PHE A 45 1.78 3.88 -12.27
CA PHE A 45 2.73 4.98 -12.48
C PHE A 45 2.07 6.01 -13.39
N GLY A 46 1.73 7.18 -12.84
CA GLY A 46 1.37 8.33 -13.65
C GLY A 46 2.57 8.82 -14.47
N PRO A 47 2.36 9.64 -15.51
CA PRO A 47 3.44 10.32 -16.21
C PRO A 47 4.07 11.36 -15.27
N GLY A 48 4.97 10.91 -14.38
CA GLY A 48 5.64 11.76 -13.41
C GLY A 48 5.84 11.09 -12.06
N ALA A 49 7.12 10.86 -11.74
CA ALA A 49 7.68 10.42 -10.45
C ALA A 49 7.45 8.95 -10.03
N VAL A 50 8.35 8.09 -10.53
CA VAL A 50 8.78 6.89 -9.80
C VAL A 50 9.72 7.30 -8.66
N VAL A 51 9.20 7.46 -7.44
CA VAL A 51 10.05 7.54 -6.24
C VAL A 51 10.46 6.12 -5.84
N GLY A 52 11.61 5.68 -6.33
CA GLY A 52 12.21 4.43 -5.89
C GLY A 52 12.66 4.57 -4.43
N ALA A 53 11.94 3.93 -3.51
CA ALA A 53 12.49 3.67 -2.19
C ALA A 53 13.64 2.68 -2.39
N ARG A 54 14.89 3.16 -2.31
CA ARG A 54 15.98 2.26 -1.97
C ARG A 54 15.62 1.69 -0.59
N PRO A 55 15.70 0.37 -0.34
CA PRO A 55 15.81 -0.06 1.05
C PRO A 55 16.96 0.77 1.62
N GLU A 56 16.71 1.53 2.68
CA GLU A 56 17.80 2.19 3.39
C GLU A 56 18.79 1.08 3.67
N ASP A 57 19.95 1.21 3.02
CA ASP A 57 21.14 0.48 3.32
C ASP A 57 21.24 0.53 4.85
N SER A 58 21.06 -0.62 5.49
CA SER A 58 21.31 -0.75 6.91
C SER A 58 22.69 -0.14 7.13
N SER A 59 22.70 1.05 7.70
CA SER A 59 23.91 1.66 8.19
C SER A 59 24.46 0.71 9.23
N GLU A 60 25.39 -0.15 8.84
CA GLU A 60 26.25 -0.85 9.78
C GLU A 60 27.52 -0.01 9.91
N PRO A 61 27.65 0.81 10.97
CA PRO A 61 28.90 1.51 11.22
C PRO A 61 29.92 0.48 11.71
N SER A 62 31.02 0.28 11.00
CA SER A 62 32.24 -0.37 11.50
C SER A 62 33.48 0.09 10.74
#